data_AF-N1NV68-F1
#
_entry.id   AF-N1NV68-F1
#
_cell.length_a   1.000
_cell.length_b   1.000
_cell.length_c   1.000
_cell.angle_alpha   90.00
_cell.angle_beta   90.00
_cell.angle_gamma   90.00
#
_symmetry.space_group_name_H-M   'P 1'
#
loop_
_entity.id
_entity.type
_entity.pdbx_description
1 polymer ?
#
loop_
_entity_poly.entity_id
_entity_poly.type
_entity_poly.pdbx_seq_one_letter_code
_entity_poly.pdbx_strand_id
1 'polypeptide(L)' 'AFDAGGNGYVRSEGGVALVIKRKDAPRWKGQRSHADIVAVDVNSDGRTVGMSLPSDVEQANLLDRVYKAHGIDSNQLAFV' A
#
# COMPACT_ATOMS: atom_id res chain seq x y z
N ALA A 1 14.04 -5.13 8.99
CA ALA A 1 13.38 -6.13 8.11
C ALA A 1 14.39 -6.58 7.05
N PHE A 2 14.18 -7.75 6.43
CA PHE A 2 14.99 -8.29 5.31
C PHE A 2 16.43 -8.76 5.64
N ASP A 3 16.78 -8.86 6.92
CA ASP A 3 18.04 -9.51 7.31
C ASP A 3 17.93 -11.03 7.15
N ALA A 4 19.03 -11.69 6.74
CA ALA A 4 19.09 -13.14 6.53
C ALA A 4 18.79 -13.95 7.81
N GLY A 5 19.01 -13.37 8.99
CA GLY A 5 18.71 -13.97 10.30
C GLY A 5 17.32 -13.66 10.84
N GLY A 6 16.43 -13.03 10.05
CA GLY A 6 15.08 -12.70 10.49
C GLY A 6 14.26 -13.95 10.86
N ASN A 7 13.74 -14.00 12.08
CA ASN A 7 13.07 -15.17 12.66
C ASN A 7 11.69 -14.85 13.27
N GLY A 8 11.10 -13.72 12.91
CA GLY A 8 9.80 -13.28 13.41
C GLY A 8 9.66 -11.76 13.39
N TYR A 9 8.66 -11.26 14.12
CA TYR A 9 8.45 -9.83 14.37
C TYR A 9 8.27 -9.57 15.87
N VAL A 10 8.46 -8.32 16.29
CA VAL A 10 8.20 -7.89 17.67
C VAL A 10 6.96 -7.00 17.68
N ARG A 11 6.15 -7.09 18.74
CA ARG A 11 4.95 -6.27 18.91
C ARG A 11 5.31 -4.84 19.31
N SER A 12 4.51 -3.88 18.85
CA SER A 12 4.61 -2.47 19.20
C SER A 12 3.22 -1.85 19.29
N GLU A 13 3.12 -0.67 19.90
CA GLU A 13 1.88 0.10 20.01
C GLU A 13 2.01 1.46 19.29
N GLY A 14 0.90 2.02 18.83
CA GLY A 14 0.84 3.33 18.16
C GLY A 14 -0.55 3.65 17.62
N GLY A 15 -0.85 4.92 17.36
CA GLY A 15 -2.12 5.38 16.80
C GLY A 15 -1.96 6.59 15.89
N VAL A 16 -2.65 6.59 14.75
CA VAL A 16 -2.60 7.64 13.72
C VAL A 16 -3.97 7.82 13.09
N ALA A 17 -4.32 9.06 12.73
CA ALA A 17 -5.46 9.37 11.88
C ALA A 17 -5.03 10.24 10.71
N LEU A 18 -5.61 10.00 9.54
CA LEU A 18 -5.38 10.78 8.32
C LEU A 18 -6.68 11.44 7.89
N VAL A 19 -6.59 12.71 7.46
CA VAL A 19 -7.74 13.43 6.86
C VAL A 19 -7.56 13.39 5.34
N ILE A 20 -8.40 12.60 4.67
CA ILE A 20 -8.39 12.48 3.22
C ILE A 20 -9.49 13.37 2.65
N LYS A 21 -9.16 14.08 1.58
CA LYS A 21 -10.07 14.96 0.86
C LYS A 21 -9.90 14.75 -0.62
N ARG A 22 -10.98 14.84 -1.40
CA ARG A 22 -10.88 14.85 -2.86
C ARG A 22 -9.99 16.01 -3.32
N LYS A 23 -9.18 15.76 -4.34
CA LYS A 23 -8.19 16.71 -4.87
C LYS A 23 -8.81 18.02 -5.38
N ASP A 24 -10.05 17.94 -5.87
CA ASP A 24 -10.84 19.04 -6.43
C ASP A 24 -11.63 19.84 -5.38
N ALA A 25 -11.71 19.38 -4.13
CA ALA A 25 -12.58 20.00 -3.16
C ALA A 25 -11.98 21.33 -2.61
N PRO A 26 -12.82 22.36 -2.31
CA PRO A 26 -12.38 23.74 -2.07
C PRO A 26 -11.40 23.88 -0.91
N ARG A 27 -10.21 24.44 -1.15
CA ARG A 27 -9.19 24.59 -0.10
C ARG A 27 -9.50 25.77 0.82
N TRP A 28 -9.37 25.54 2.12
CA TRP A 28 -9.44 26.61 3.12
C TRP A 28 -8.08 27.31 3.23
N LYS A 29 -8.08 28.56 3.68
CA LYS A 29 -6.83 29.31 3.92
C LYS A 29 -5.96 28.55 4.94
N GLY A 30 -4.72 28.26 4.56
CA GLY A 30 -3.78 27.51 5.40
C GLY A 30 -3.88 25.98 5.27
N GLN A 31 -4.77 25.44 4.43
CA GLN A 31 -4.80 24.01 4.16
C GLN A 31 -3.53 23.57 3.42
N ARG A 32 -2.76 22.65 4.02
CA ARG A 32 -1.60 21.99 3.40
C ARG A 32 -1.98 20.57 2.95
N SER A 33 -1.60 20.20 1.73
CA SER A 33 -1.57 18.79 1.31
C SER A 33 -0.19 18.22 1.59
N HIS A 34 -0.14 17.02 2.18
CA HIS A 34 1.13 16.33 2.46
C HIS A 34 1.52 15.37 1.35
N ALA A 35 0.54 14.69 0.75
CA ALA A 35 0.72 13.75 -0.35
C ALA A 35 -0.60 13.60 -1.10
N ASP A 36 -0.52 13.11 -2.34
CA ASP A 36 -1.67 12.65 -3.12
C ASP A 36 -1.70 11.12 -3.06
N ILE A 37 -2.87 10.55 -2.77
CA ILE A 37 -3.12 9.11 -2.95
C ILE A 37 -3.54 8.92 -4.40
N VAL A 38 -2.68 8.29 -5.21
CA VAL A 38 -2.88 8.15 -6.65
C VAL A 38 -3.73 6.92 -7.03
N ALA A 39 -3.65 5.85 -6.25
CA ALA A 39 -4.40 4.62 -6.45
C ALA A 39 -4.46 3.82 -5.13
N VAL A 40 -5.51 3.00 -4.97
CA VAL A 40 -5.68 2.04 -3.88
C VAL A 40 -6.37 0.81 -4.45
N ASP A 41 -5.93 -0.38 -4.05
CA ASP A 41 -6.55 -1.64 -4.43
C ASP A 41 -6.38 -2.67 -3.30
N VAL A 42 -7.22 -3.71 -3.28
CA VAL A 42 -7.21 -4.81 -2.31
C VAL A 42 -7.53 -6.15 -2.98
N ASN A 43 -6.90 -7.24 -2.52
CA ASN A 43 -7.28 -8.60 -2.89
C ASN A 43 -7.13 -9.56 -1.68
N SER A 44 -7.15 -10.87 -1.96
CA SER A 44 -6.96 -11.93 -0.98
C SER A 44 -5.94 -12.93 -1.51
N ASP A 45 -5.11 -13.49 -0.63
CA ASP A 45 -4.18 -14.58 -0.95
C ASP A 45 -4.93 -15.85 -1.43
N GLY A 46 -6.22 -15.95 -1.15
CA GLY A 46 -7.05 -17.07 -1.58
C GLY A 46 -6.65 -18.37 -0.89
N ARG A 47 -6.51 -19.45 -1.69
CA ARG A 47 -6.16 -20.77 -1.16
C ARG A 47 -4.65 -20.99 -1.18
N THR A 48 -4.05 -20.95 0.00
CA THR A 48 -2.63 -21.28 0.22
C THR A 48 -2.48 -22.61 0.99
N VAL A 49 -1.25 -23.09 1.15
CA VAL A 49 -0.98 -24.39 1.85
C VAL A 49 -1.24 -24.34 3.35
N GLY A 50 -1.52 -23.16 3.90
CA GLY A 50 -1.96 -22.95 5.28
C GLY A 50 -2.67 -21.62 5.36
N MET A 51 -3.79 -21.54 6.09
CA MET A 51 -4.74 -20.42 6.04
C MET A 51 -4.13 -19.02 6.20
N SER A 52 -3.04 -18.89 6.98
CA SER A 52 -2.35 -17.62 7.23
C SER A 52 -1.05 -17.44 6.46
N LEU A 53 -0.76 -18.31 5.49
CA LEU A 53 0.44 -18.21 4.67
C LEU A 53 0.20 -17.26 3.49
N PRO A 54 1.15 -16.37 3.19
CA PRO A 54 1.04 -15.41 2.09
C PRO A 54 1.12 -16.09 0.72
N SER A 55 0.58 -15.42 -0.31
CA SER A 55 0.72 -15.80 -1.72
C SER A 55 1.54 -14.75 -2.48
N ASP A 56 2.71 -15.14 -2.99
CA ASP A 56 3.54 -14.28 -3.84
C ASP A 56 2.85 -13.93 -5.17
N VAL A 57 2.14 -14.89 -5.76
CA VAL A 57 1.35 -14.71 -6.97
C VAL A 57 0.25 -13.67 -6.77
N GLU A 58 -0.52 -13.76 -5.68
CA GLU A 58 -1.62 -12.81 -5.44
C GLU A 58 -1.11 -11.42 -5.06
N GLN A 59 0.03 -11.32 -4.37
CA GLN A 59 0.68 -10.01 -4.15
C GLN A 59 1.17 -9.38 -5.46
N ALA A 60 1.78 -10.17 -6.36
CA ALA A 60 2.18 -9.69 -7.67
C ALA A 60 0.97 -9.26 -8.52
N ASN A 61 -0.13 -10.03 -8.48
CA ASN A 61 -1.38 -9.70 -9.16
C ASN A 61 -1.99 -8.39 -8.64
N LEU A 62 -1.95 -8.15 -7.33
CA LEU A 62 -2.42 -6.90 -6.73
C LEU A 62 -1.63 -5.70 -7.27
N LEU A 63 -0.29 -5.80 -7.27
CA LEU A 63 0.60 -4.74 -7.75
C LEU A 63 0.41 -4.50 -9.25
N ASP A 64 0.35 -5.55 -10.05
CA ASP A 64 0.12 -5.45 -11.50
C ASP A 64 -1.22 -4.79 -11.81
N ARG A 65 -2.28 -5.17 -11.07
CA ARG A 65 -3.62 -4.60 -11.25
C ARG A 65 -3.66 -3.12 -10.90
N VAL A 66 -3.14 -2.72 -9.73
CA VAL A 66 -3.15 -1.30 -9.33
C VAL A 66 -2.32 -0.44 -10.26
N TYR A 67 -1.16 -0.94 -10.73
CA TYR A 67 -0.32 -0.19 -11.66
C TYR A 67 -0.98 -0.05 -13.03
N LYS A 68 -1.49 -1.14 -13.61
CA LYS A 68 -2.11 -1.10 -14.94
C LYS A 68 -3.43 -0.33 -14.95
N ALA A 69 -4.29 -0.53 -13.96
CA ALA A 69 -5.60 0.14 -13.89
C ALA A 69 -5.47 1.66 -13.78
N HIS A 70 -4.37 2.15 -13.20
CA HIS A 70 -4.12 3.57 -12.99
C HIS A 70 -2.97 4.15 -13.85
N GLY A 71 -2.42 3.37 -14.79
CA GLY A 71 -1.35 3.82 -15.68
C GLY A 71 -0.08 4.24 -14.95
N ILE A 72 0.24 3.60 -13.82
CA ILE A 72 1.45 3.87 -13.03
C ILE A 72 2.60 3.05 -13.63
N ASP A 73 3.62 3.73 -14.15
CA ASP A 73 4.88 3.09 -14.55
C ASP A 73 5.71 2.75 -13.32
N SER A 74 5.95 1.46 -13.08
CA SER A 74 6.74 0.99 -11.95
C SER A 74 8.19 1.48 -11.98
N ASN A 75 8.72 1.86 -13.15
CA ASN A 75 10.07 2.44 -13.25
C ASN A 75 10.15 3.88 -12.69
N GLN A 76 9.00 4.52 -12.45
CA GLN A 76 8.94 5.83 -11.78
C GLN A 76 8.86 5.70 -10.25
N LEU A 77 8.78 4.48 -9.71
CA LEU A 77 8.68 4.25 -8.28
C LEU A 77 10.07 4.34 -7.63
N ALA A 78 10.27 5.40 -6.84
CA ALA A 78 11.55 5.65 -6.20
C ALA A 78 11.74 4.89 -4.87
N PHE A 79 10.65 4.47 -4.21
CA PHE A 79 10.68 3.85 -2.90
C PHE A 79 9.49 2.93 -2.66
N VAL A 80 9.73 1.81 -1.98
CA VAL A 80 8.74 0.85 -1.46
C VAL A 80 9.05 0.60 0.00
#